data_AF-A0A0B8NX45-F1
#
_entry.id   AF-A0A0B8NX45-F1
#
_cell.length_a   1.000
_cell.length_b   1.000
_cell.length_c   1.000
_cell.angle_alpha   90.00
_cell.angle_beta   90.00
_cell.angle_gamma   90.00
#
_symmetry.space_group_name_H-M   'P 1'
#
loop_
_entity.id
_entity.type
_entity.pdbx_description
1 polymer ?
#
loop_
_entity_poly.entity_id
_entity_poly.type
_entity_poly.pdbx_seq_one_letter_code
_entity_poly.pdbx_strand_id
1 'polypeptide(L)'
;MIIDLSSVPQTIDMLHAGLAVSSVALLAIAIARKPKTVEKIVEKPVEKIVEVEKPVEKIVEVEKVVEVEKVVEKVVEVESKLKTASTDSALQLLSLMQQEARLIDFLNEDVSAFSDEEVGAAARVIHGGGKKVLDEYLTLAPVRTEEEETQVTILKASMHSKSA
;
A
#
# COMPACT_ATOMS: atom_id res chain seq x y z
N MET A 1 -13.45 43.99 46.91
CA MET A 1 -12.15 43.55 46.36
C MET A 1 -11.84 44.51 45.22
N ILE A 2 -10.92 45.43 45.43
CA ILE A 2 -10.59 46.48 44.46
C ILE A 2 -9.60 45.83 43.49
N ILE A 3 -10.03 45.53 42.26
CA ILE A 3 -9.14 44.98 41.25
C ILE A 3 -8.24 46.12 40.79
N ASP A 4 -7.00 46.09 41.25
CA ASP A 4 -5.95 47.02 40.86
C ASP A 4 -5.40 46.61 39.48
N LEU A 5 -5.87 47.31 38.45
CA LEU A 5 -5.54 47.08 37.03
C LEU A 5 -4.12 47.56 36.66
N SER A 6 -3.35 48.09 37.62
CA SER A 6 -1.96 48.53 37.40
C SER A 6 -0.92 47.41 37.52
N SER A 7 -1.35 46.19 37.87
CA SER A 7 -0.51 45.00 38.06
C SER A 7 -0.52 44.04 36.86
N VAL A 8 -0.88 44.52 35.67
CA VAL A 8 -0.77 43.73 34.43
C VAL A 8 0.72 43.62 34.07
N PRO A 9 1.30 42.41 33.99
CA PRO A 9 2.71 42.25 33.67
C PRO A 9 2.99 42.81 32.27
N GLN A 10 4.01 43.64 32.14
CA GLN A 10 4.46 44.22 30.85
C GLN A 10 5.10 43.18 29.91
N THR A 11 4.82 41.89 30.11
CA THR A 11 5.36 40.76 29.34
C THR A 11 4.42 40.28 28.24
N ILE A 12 3.24 40.90 28.06
CA ILE A 12 2.49 40.74 26.81
C ILE A 12 3.24 41.55 25.74
N ASP A 13 4.34 40.95 25.31
CA ASP A 13 5.22 41.49 24.29
C ASP A 13 4.46 41.62 22.97
N MET A 14 4.84 42.59 22.14
CA MET A 14 4.20 42.86 20.84
C MET A 14 4.13 41.60 19.93
N LEU A 15 5.04 40.65 20.17
CA LEU A 15 5.08 39.33 19.55
C LEU A 15 3.89 38.43 19.92
N HIS A 16 3.46 38.41 21.18
CA HIS A 16 2.33 37.61 21.64
C HIS A 16 1.00 38.16 21.09
N ALA A 17 0.86 39.48 21.01
CA ALA A 17 -0.28 40.11 20.38
C ALA A 17 -0.36 39.77 18.88
N GLY A 18 0.78 39.77 18.17
CA GLY A 18 0.86 39.35 16.77
C GLY A 18 0.47 37.88 16.57
N LEU A 19 0.94 36.98 17.45
CA LEU A 19 0.62 35.55 17.39
C LEU A 19 -0.88 35.29 17.63
N ALA A 20 -1.49 35.98 18.59
CA ALA A 20 -2.92 35.87 18.88
C ALA A 20 -3.78 36.32 17.68
N VAL A 21 -3.43 37.45 17.05
CA VAL A 21 -4.13 37.95 15.86
C VAL A 21 -3.96 37.00 14.67
N SER A 22 -2.75 36.46 14.46
CA SER A 22 -2.48 35.50 13.38
C SER A 22 -3.28 34.20 13.53
N SER A 23 -3.37 33.67 14.76
CA SER A 23 -4.15 32.47 15.07
C SER A 23 -5.63 32.64 14.73
N VAL A 24 -6.24 33.78 15.13
CA VAL A 24 -7.65 34.07 14.85
C VAL A 24 -7.89 34.29 13.35
N ALA A 25 -6.96 34.96 12.65
CA ALA A 25 -7.06 35.16 11.21
C ALA A 25 -7.00 33.85 10.42
N LEU A 26 -6.10 32.93 10.79
CA LEU A 26 -6.00 31.61 10.16
C LEU A 26 -7.26 30.76 10.41
N LEU A 27 -7.82 30.84 11.61
CA LEU A 27 -9.07 30.16 11.95
C LEU A 27 -10.24 30.67 11.10
N ALA A 28 -10.34 32.00 10.91
CA ALA A 28 -11.37 32.59 10.06
C ALA A 28 -11.22 32.15 8.59
N ILE A 29 -9.99 32.07 8.07
CA ILE A 29 -9.72 31.59 6.71
C ILE A 29 -10.08 30.11 6.56
N ALA A 30 -9.78 29.28 7.56
CA ALA A 30 -10.11 27.86 7.54
C ALA A 30 -11.64 27.62 7.47
N ILE A 31 -12.42 28.41 8.20
CA ILE A 31 -13.89 28.33 8.19
C ILE A 31 -14.48 28.90 6.89
N ALA A 32 -13.85 29.91 6.29
CA ALA A 32 -14.31 30.51 5.04
C ALA A 32 -14.08 29.64 3.79
N ARG A 33 -13.26 28.58 3.87
CA ARG A 33 -13.01 27.66 2.75
C ARG A 33 -14.17 26.67 2.62
N LYS A 34 -15.08 26.93 1.67
CA LYS A 34 -16.13 25.97 1.27
C LYS A 34 -15.51 24.75 0.56
N PRO A 35 -15.96 23.52 0.85
CA PRO A 35 -15.49 22.32 0.17
C PRO A 35 -15.98 22.28 -1.28
N LYS A 36 -15.06 22.01 -2.22
CA LYS A 36 -15.38 21.74 -3.63
C LYS A 36 -15.72 20.26 -3.76
N THR A 37 -17.00 19.95 -3.98
CA THR A 37 -17.46 18.61 -4.36
C THR A 37 -17.06 18.32 -5.81
N VAL A 38 -16.31 17.23 -6.00
CA VAL A 38 -15.90 16.70 -7.31
C VAL A 38 -16.95 15.70 -7.75
N GLU A 39 -17.68 15.99 -8.83
CA GLU A 39 -18.60 15.05 -9.47
C GLU A 39 -17.82 14.06 -10.34
N LYS A 40 -18.08 12.78 -10.08
CA LYS A 40 -17.54 11.60 -10.77
C LYS A 40 -18.37 11.34 -12.03
N ILE A 41 -17.75 11.44 -13.21
CA ILE A 41 -18.35 10.98 -14.48
C ILE A 41 -17.78 9.58 -14.77
N VAL A 42 -18.68 8.60 -14.74
CA VAL A 42 -18.46 7.23 -15.18
C VAL A 42 -18.84 7.16 -16.66
N GLU A 43 -17.90 6.87 -17.54
CA GLU A 43 -18.22 6.37 -18.88
C GLU A 43 -17.39 5.12 -19.18
N LYS A 44 -18.10 4.06 -19.51
CA LYS A 44 -17.63 2.78 -20.02
C LYS A 44 -18.33 2.62 -21.37
N PRO A 45 -17.62 2.44 -22.49
CA PRO A 45 -17.78 1.21 -23.30
C PRO A 45 -16.49 0.91 -24.13
N VAL A 46 -16.26 -0.13 -24.94
CA VAL A 46 -16.82 -1.45 -25.30
C VAL A 46 -15.72 -2.12 -26.15
N GLU A 47 -15.79 -3.45 -26.22
CA GLU A 47 -14.95 -4.40 -26.95
C GLU A 47 -14.75 -4.07 -28.44
N LYS A 48 -13.57 -4.38 -28.97
CA LYS A 48 -13.42 -4.71 -30.39
C LYS A 48 -12.45 -5.88 -30.58
N ILE A 49 -13.03 -7.00 -30.97
CA ILE A 49 -12.40 -8.22 -31.47
C ILE A 49 -12.08 -7.97 -32.95
N VAL A 50 -10.85 -8.28 -33.40
CA VAL A 50 -10.54 -8.48 -34.82
C VAL A 50 -9.58 -9.65 -34.97
N GLU A 51 -9.97 -10.54 -35.87
CA GLU A 51 -9.41 -11.81 -36.33
C GLU A 51 -8.03 -11.66 -37.00
N VAL A 52 -7.07 -12.57 -36.69
CA VAL A 52 -6.56 -13.66 -37.56
C VAL A 52 -5.88 -13.20 -38.85
N GLU A 53 -4.59 -13.53 -39.00
CA GLU A 53 -4.03 -14.26 -40.17
C GLU A 53 -2.53 -14.59 -39.96
N LYS A 54 -2.20 -15.90 -39.98
CA LYS A 54 -0.87 -16.48 -40.27
C LYS A 54 -0.77 -16.63 -41.81
N PRO A 55 0.41 -16.51 -42.45
CA PRO A 55 1.32 -17.67 -42.65
C PRO A 55 2.84 -17.30 -42.65
N VAL A 56 3.74 -18.06 -42.00
CA VAL A 56 4.52 -19.26 -42.44
C VAL A 56 5.78 -18.95 -43.29
N GLU A 57 6.89 -19.59 -42.86
CA GLU A 57 8.14 -19.95 -43.56
C GLU A 57 9.21 -18.89 -43.86
N LYS A 58 10.38 -19.02 -43.22
CA LYS A 58 11.60 -19.52 -43.89
C LYS A 58 12.71 -19.88 -42.90
N ILE A 59 13.21 -21.10 -43.03
CA ILE A 59 14.36 -21.68 -42.34
C ILE A 59 15.58 -21.42 -43.24
N VAL A 60 16.68 -20.87 -42.72
CA VAL A 60 18.04 -21.02 -43.27
C VAL A 60 19.03 -21.08 -42.11
N GLU A 61 19.90 -22.09 -42.20
CA GLU A 61 20.86 -22.61 -41.22
C GLU A 61 22.20 -21.83 -41.18
N VAL A 62 23.11 -22.33 -40.32
CA VAL A 62 24.59 -22.24 -40.38
C VAL A 62 25.18 -20.99 -39.67
N GLU A 63 26.13 -21.01 -38.71
CA GLU A 63 27.20 -21.96 -38.34
C GLU A 63 27.71 -21.67 -36.90
N LYS A 64 27.96 -22.74 -36.14
CA LYS A 64 29.07 -22.99 -35.19
C LYS A 64 29.99 -21.82 -34.79
N VAL A 65 30.02 -21.48 -33.49
CA VAL A 65 31.27 -21.28 -32.73
C VAL A 65 31.08 -21.81 -31.30
N VAL A 66 31.97 -22.72 -30.92
CA VAL A 66 32.17 -23.28 -29.59
C VAL A 66 33.00 -22.28 -28.81
N GLU A 67 32.59 -21.87 -27.60
CA GLU A 67 33.54 -21.43 -26.57
C GLU A 67 32.93 -21.47 -25.15
N VAL A 68 33.50 -22.38 -24.37
CA VAL A 68 33.85 -22.28 -22.94
C VAL A 68 32.73 -22.27 -21.91
N GLU A 69 32.73 -23.38 -21.17
CA GLU A 69 32.07 -23.61 -19.89
C GLU A 69 32.26 -22.43 -18.92
N LYS A 70 31.18 -21.68 -18.70
CA LYS A 70 30.92 -21.06 -17.41
C LYS A 70 29.59 -21.62 -16.94
N VAL A 71 29.64 -22.47 -15.93
CA VAL A 71 28.49 -22.84 -15.11
C VAL A 71 28.05 -21.55 -14.41
N VAL A 72 27.30 -20.72 -15.14
CA VAL A 72 26.37 -19.78 -14.54
C VAL A 72 25.25 -20.69 -14.07
N GLU A 73 25.14 -20.81 -12.76
CA GLU A 73 23.92 -21.28 -12.11
C GLU A 73 22.79 -20.38 -12.60
N LYS A 74 22.23 -20.75 -13.76
CA LYS A 74 21.05 -20.16 -14.32
C LYS A 74 19.98 -20.56 -13.32
N VAL A 75 19.75 -19.68 -12.35
CA VAL A 75 18.48 -19.58 -11.67
C VAL A 75 17.47 -19.52 -12.80
N VAL A 76 16.90 -20.68 -13.11
CA VAL A 76 15.77 -20.78 -14.00
C VAL A 76 14.69 -20.05 -13.22
N GLU A 77 14.49 -18.77 -13.53
CA GLU A 77 13.25 -18.09 -13.22
C GLU A 77 12.16 -18.95 -13.85
N VAL A 78 11.60 -19.84 -13.02
CA VAL A 78 10.37 -20.53 -13.33
C VAL A 78 9.34 -19.42 -13.26
N GLU A 79 9.15 -18.75 -14.40
CA GLU A 79 8.14 -17.72 -14.55
C GLU A 79 6.82 -18.31 -14.08
N SER A 80 6.39 -17.88 -12.90
CA SER A 80 5.14 -18.31 -12.32
C SER A 80 4.05 -17.78 -13.24
N LYS A 81 3.23 -18.68 -13.81
CA LYS A 81 2.05 -18.33 -14.61
C LYS A 81 0.91 -17.75 -13.76
N LEU A 82 1.22 -17.15 -12.61
CA LEU A 82 0.25 -16.46 -11.77
C LEU A 82 0.14 -15.03 -12.29
N LYS A 83 -1.10 -14.53 -12.41
CA LYS A 83 -1.33 -13.11 -12.66
C LYS A 83 -0.70 -12.33 -11.51
N THR A 84 0.36 -11.58 -11.79
CA THR A 84 0.94 -10.65 -10.83
C THR A 84 -0.01 -9.47 -10.68
N ALA A 85 -0.26 -9.04 -9.45
CA ALA A 85 -0.95 -7.77 -9.23
C ALA A 85 -0.05 -6.63 -9.75
N SER A 86 -0.65 -5.56 -10.28
CA SER A 86 0.13 -4.38 -10.64
C SER A 86 0.74 -3.74 -9.39
N THR A 87 1.91 -3.12 -9.52
CA THR A 87 2.55 -2.35 -8.44
C THR A 87 1.59 -1.31 -7.83
N ASP A 88 0.78 -0.66 -8.67
CA ASP A 88 -0.24 0.31 -8.25
C ASP A 88 -1.27 -0.30 -7.29
N SER A 89 -1.63 -1.58 -7.48
CA SER A 89 -2.57 -2.28 -6.59
C SER A 89 -1.98 -2.50 -5.20
N ALA A 90 -0.68 -2.81 -5.11
CA ALA A 90 0.01 -2.95 -3.83
C ALA A 90 0.13 -1.60 -3.10
N LEU A 91 0.44 -0.52 -3.83
CA LEU A 91 0.47 0.84 -3.29
C LEU A 91 -0.91 1.31 -2.81
N GLN A 92 -1.97 0.94 -3.51
CA GLN A 92 -3.34 1.23 -3.10
C GLN A 92 -3.69 0.56 -1.77
N LEU A 93 -3.39 -0.74 -1.62
CA LEU A 93 -3.62 -1.46 -0.37
C LEU A 93 -2.80 -0.85 0.78
N LEU A 94 -1.53 -0.53 0.52
CA LEU A 94 -0.66 0.11 1.51
C LEU A 94 -1.20 1.48 1.94
N SER A 95 -1.77 2.25 1.01
CA SER A 95 -2.37 3.55 1.29
C SER A 95 -3.60 3.42 2.21
N LEU A 96 -4.47 2.43 1.97
CA LEU A 96 -5.61 2.13 2.85
C LEU A 96 -5.14 1.72 4.24
N MET A 97 -4.12 0.87 4.33
CA MET A 97 -3.49 0.48 5.58
C MET A 97 -2.90 1.68 6.34
N GLN A 98 -2.33 2.68 5.66
CA GLN A 98 -1.87 3.90 6.33
C GLN A 98 -3.01 4.76 6.83
N GLN A 99 -4.06 4.93 6.02
CA GLN A 99 -5.20 5.77 6.36
C GLN A 99 -5.91 5.30 7.64
N GLU A 100 -6.10 3.99 7.79
CA GLU A 100 -6.87 3.44 8.91
C GLU A 100 -6.00 2.97 10.07
N ALA A 101 -4.76 2.51 9.82
CA ALA A 101 -3.94 1.83 10.82
C ALA A 101 -2.59 2.50 11.11
N ARG A 102 -2.13 3.50 10.35
CA ARG A 102 -0.79 4.10 10.50
C ARG A 102 0.35 3.06 10.55
N LEU A 103 0.21 2.01 9.73
CA LEU A 103 1.07 0.83 9.84
C LEU A 103 2.56 1.18 9.62
N ILE A 104 2.89 2.06 8.66
CA ILE A 104 4.30 2.39 8.35
C ILE A 104 4.89 3.22 9.48
N ASP A 105 4.13 4.17 10.03
CA ASP A 105 4.59 5.01 11.13
C ASP A 105 4.95 4.13 12.34
N PHE A 106 4.06 3.20 12.72
CA PHE A 106 4.31 2.32 13.85
C PHE A 106 5.49 1.36 13.64
N LEU A 107 5.67 0.82 12.44
CA LEU A 107 6.77 -0.09 12.14
C LEU A 107 8.14 0.61 12.06
N ASN A 108 8.16 1.90 11.76
CA ASN A 108 9.40 2.69 11.70
C ASN A 108 9.72 3.42 13.00
N GLU A 109 8.78 3.52 13.93
CA GLU A 109 9.00 4.12 15.23
C GLU A 109 9.91 3.22 16.10
N ASP A 110 10.88 3.82 16.78
CA ASP A 110 11.67 3.10 17.78
C ASP A 110 10.88 2.96 19.08
N VAL A 111 10.35 1.76 19.30
CA VAL A 111 9.52 1.48 20.47
C VAL A 111 10.31 1.15 21.74
N SER A 112 11.65 1.07 21.69
CA SER A 112 12.49 0.59 22.79
C SER A 112 12.44 1.47 24.06
N ALA A 113 12.08 2.74 23.90
CA ALA A 113 11.96 3.71 24.99
C ALA A 113 10.60 3.71 25.69
N PHE A 114 9.61 2.97 25.17
CA PHE A 114 8.24 2.95 25.68
C PHE A 114 7.97 1.70 26.51
N SER A 115 7.02 1.82 27.44
CA SER A 115 6.55 0.68 28.23
C SER A 115 5.66 -0.27 27.41
N ASP A 116 5.55 -1.52 27.85
CA ASP A 116 4.65 -2.51 27.24
C ASP A 116 3.19 -2.01 27.23
N GLU A 117 2.78 -1.26 28.25
CA GLU A 117 1.46 -0.66 28.32
C GLU A 117 1.22 0.39 27.22
N GLU A 118 2.21 1.24 26.95
CA GLU A 118 2.16 2.27 25.91
C GLU A 118 2.20 1.65 24.52
N VAL A 119 3.12 0.71 24.28
CA VAL A 119 3.21 -0.02 23.01
C VAL A 119 1.93 -0.82 22.77
N GLY A 120 1.41 -1.48 23.80
CA GLY A 120 0.16 -2.23 23.74
C GLY A 120 -1.06 -1.34 23.49
N ALA A 121 -1.09 -0.11 24.01
CA ALA A 121 -2.14 0.86 23.71
C ALA A 121 -2.13 1.26 22.23
N ALA A 122 -0.96 1.58 21.68
CA ALA A 122 -0.80 1.90 20.27
C ALA A 122 -1.15 0.71 19.37
N ALA A 123 -0.61 -0.48 19.68
CA ALA A 123 -0.82 -1.70 18.91
C ALA A 123 -2.31 -2.07 18.79
N ARG A 124 -3.12 -1.87 19.84
CA ARG A 124 -4.57 -2.11 19.77
C ARG A 124 -5.28 -1.23 18.74
N VAL A 125 -4.89 0.05 18.64
CA VAL A 125 -5.46 0.99 17.65
C VAL A 125 -5.10 0.54 16.23
N ILE A 126 -3.82 0.25 16.01
CA ILE A 126 -3.28 -0.18 14.71
C ILE A 126 -3.90 -1.51 14.28
N HIS A 127 -4.00 -2.46 15.20
CA HIS A 127 -4.65 -3.75 14.95
C HIS A 127 -6.12 -3.55 14.57
N GLY A 128 -6.85 -2.68 15.28
CA GLY A 128 -8.25 -2.36 14.96
C GLY A 128 -8.40 -1.78 13.55
N GLY A 129 -7.57 -0.80 13.19
CA GLY A 129 -7.56 -0.20 11.86
C GLY A 129 -7.17 -1.20 10.76
N GLY A 130 -6.15 -2.03 11.01
CA GLY A 130 -5.71 -3.06 10.07
C GLY A 130 -6.78 -4.11 9.83
N LYS A 131 -7.43 -4.60 10.89
CA LYS A 131 -8.54 -5.54 10.78
C LYS A 131 -9.68 -4.95 9.94
N LYS A 132 -10.02 -3.68 10.15
CA LYS A 132 -11.07 -3.00 9.36
C LYS A 132 -10.73 -3.00 7.86
N VAL A 133 -9.50 -2.66 7.49
CA VAL A 133 -9.06 -2.67 6.08
C VAL A 133 -9.13 -4.08 5.50
N LEU A 134 -8.68 -5.10 6.25
CA LEU A 134 -8.76 -6.48 5.79
C LEU A 134 -10.20 -6.93 5.55
N ASP A 135 -11.12 -6.64 6.48
CA ASP A 135 -12.52 -7.05 6.38
C ASP A 135 -13.26 -6.34 5.24
N GLU A 136 -12.91 -5.08 4.95
CA GLU A 136 -13.60 -4.25 3.96
C GLU A 136 -13.11 -4.49 2.53
N TYR A 137 -11.80 -4.73 2.35
CA TYR A 137 -11.17 -4.78 1.03
C TYR A 137 -10.65 -6.16 0.63
N LEU A 138 -10.55 -7.12 1.55
CA LEU A 138 -10.05 -8.46 1.26
C LEU A 138 -11.06 -9.54 1.66
N THR A 139 -11.04 -10.64 0.91
CA THR A 139 -11.70 -11.87 1.30
C THR A 139 -10.63 -12.94 1.45
N LEU A 140 -10.28 -13.23 2.70
CA LEU A 140 -9.30 -14.26 3.01
C LEU A 140 -10.00 -15.61 3.08
N ALA A 141 -9.47 -16.58 2.33
CA ALA A 141 -9.91 -17.95 2.37
C ALA A 141 -8.68 -18.87 2.55
N PRO A 142 -8.80 -19.93 3.37
CA PRO A 142 -7.72 -20.90 3.49
C PRO A 142 -7.47 -21.57 2.14
N VAL A 143 -6.20 -21.66 1.76
CA VAL A 143 -5.80 -22.40 0.54
C VAL A 143 -6.01 -23.91 0.73
N ARG A 144 -5.90 -24.36 1.99
CA ARG A 144 -6.05 -25.74 2.46
C ARG A 144 -6.72 -25.75 3.83
N THR A 145 -7.51 -26.78 4.10
CA THR A 145 -8.37 -26.87 5.29
C THR A 145 -7.93 -27.93 6.28
N GLU A 146 -6.89 -28.69 5.94
CA GLU A 146 -6.23 -29.65 6.81
C GLU A 146 -5.60 -28.93 8.04
N GLU A 147 -5.55 -29.60 9.19
CA GLU A 147 -4.94 -29.04 10.42
C GLU A 147 -3.44 -28.80 10.23
N GLU A 148 -2.88 -27.92 11.05
CA GLU A 148 -1.42 -27.73 11.14
C GLU A 148 -0.72 -29.08 11.42
N GLU A 149 0.50 -29.24 10.90
CA GLU A 149 1.28 -30.48 10.97
C GLU A 149 0.68 -31.71 10.23
N THR A 150 -0.44 -31.56 9.49
CA THR A 150 -0.97 -32.64 8.66
C THR A 150 -0.01 -33.00 7.53
N GLN A 151 0.25 -34.29 7.34
CA GLN A 151 1.07 -34.77 6.23
C GLN A 151 0.33 -34.60 4.89
N VAL A 152 0.87 -33.77 4.00
CA VAL A 152 0.27 -33.50 2.69
C VAL A 152 1.13 -34.08 1.56
N THR A 153 0.50 -34.76 0.60
CA THR A 153 1.18 -35.21 -0.62
C THR A 153 0.99 -34.18 -1.74
N ILE A 154 2.08 -33.60 -2.23
CA ILE A 154 2.05 -32.69 -3.39
C ILE A 154 2.18 -33.51 -4.68
N LEU A 155 1.18 -33.44 -5.55
CA LEU A 155 1.28 -34.03 -6.89
C LEU A 155 2.13 -33.15 -7.80
N LYS A 156 2.94 -33.77 -8.66
CA LYS A 156 3.75 -33.05 -9.65
C LYS A 156 2.83 -32.26 -10.58
N ALA A 157 3.10 -30.96 -10.72
CA ALA A 157 2.33 -30.10 -11.60
C ALA A 157 2.38 -30.63 -13.05
N SER A 158 1.20 -30.85 -13.65
CA SER A 158 1.08 -31.15 -15.08
C SER A 158 1.47 -29.90 -15.86
N MET A 159 2.70 -29.89 -16.37
CA MET A 159 3.10 -28.89 -17.36
C MET A 159 2.29 -29.15 -18.62
N HIS A 160 1.26 -28.33 -18.85
CA HIS A 160 0.57 -28.25 -20.14
C HIS A 160 1.59 -27.72 -21.17
N SER A 161 2.32 -28.64 -21.80
CA SER A 161 3.04 -28.42 -23.03
C SER A 161 2.01 -28.12 -24.11
N LYS A 162 1.85 -26.84 -24.47
CA LYS A 162 1.17 -26.49 -25.72
C LYS A 162 2.13 -26.87 -26.85
N SER A 163 1.94 -28.05 -27.40
CA SER A 163 2.44 -28.42 -28.71
C SER A 163 1.52 -27.79 -29.75
N ALA A 164 2.03 -26.78 -30.47
CA ALA A 164 1.66 -26.39 -31.84
C ALA A 164 2.57 -25.25 -32.32
#